data_AF-A0A9N8W5A3-F1
#
_entry.id   AF-A0A9N8W5A3-F1
#
_cell.length_a   1.000
_cell.length_b   1.000
_cell.length_c   1.000
_cell.angle_alpha   90.00
_cell.angle_beta   90.00
_cell.angle_gamma   90.00
#
_symmetry.space_group_name_H-M   'P 1'
#
loop_
_entity.id
_entity.type
_entity.pdbx_description
1 polymer ?
#
loop_
_entity_poly.entity_id
_entity_poly.type
_entity_poly.pdbx_seq_one_letter_code
_entity_poly.pdbx_strand_id
1 'polypeptide(L)'
;MLICLKDLVYNVDEMLKSKGDILNIVNLIQICTVDIIGETSFGRKFNSIKAGEHPLPGKVWKELRRRLMFTDYLIKTRREGINQKTDILQILLNTFDNETEQPKDMKVKLSENGNRMTNLEIYDQIVEFLITGTDTVSFTTAMTLVQLSKNSQKLLSLVKELDEVLSIDELPTYNKLRDLKYLNAVINKTIRLWPVFLVHTKL
;
A
#
# COMPACT_ATOMS: atom_id res chain seq x y z
N MET A 1 6.57 0.57 -13.72
CA MET A 1 5.73 1.57 -13.03
C MET A 1 5.04 2.51 -14.01
N LEU A 2 5.82 3.20 -14.86
CA LEU A 2 5.31 4.24 -15.77
C LEU A 2 4.28 3.73 -16.78
N ILE A 3 4.43 2.48 -17.22
CA ILE A 3 3.48 1.87 -18.16
C ILE A 3 2.12 1.61 -17.48
N CYS A 4 2.09 1.18 -16.21
CA CYS A 4 0.83 1.01 -15.46
C CYS A 4 0.06 2.32 -15.32
N LEU A 5 0.77 3.43 -15.10
CA LEU A 5 0.14 4.76 -15.03
C LEU A 5 -0.44 5.19 -16.38
N LYS A 6 0.26 4.93 -17.49
CA LYS A 6 -0.28 5.16 -18.84
C LYS A 6 -1.50 4.30 -19.12
N ASP A 7 -1.44 3.02 -18.75
CA ASP A 7 -2.57 2.09 -18.89
C ASP A 7 -3.80 2.58 -18.10
N LEU A 8 -3.58 3.12 -16.89
CA LEU A 8 -4.63 3.71 -16.06
C LEU A 8 -5.27 4.93 -16.74
N VAL A 9 -4.45 5.90 -17.19
CA VAL A 9 -4.96 7.13 -17.85
C VAL A 9 -5.74 6.78 -19.10
N TYR A 10 -5.20 5.90 -19.94
CA TYR A 10 -5.88 5.43 -21.14
C TYR A 10 -7.24 4.77 -20.82
N ASN A 11 -7.29 3.91 -19.79
CA ASN A 11 -8.53 3.26 -19.40
C ASN A 11 -9.56 4.27 -18.85
N VAL A 12 -9.12 5.27 -18.08
CA VAL A 12 -9.97 6.37 -17.61
C VAL A 12 -10.58 7.12 -18.80
N ASP A 13 -9.76 7.50 -19.79
CA ASP A 13 -10.22 8.22 -20.98
C ASP A 13 -11.24 7.42 -21.80
N GLU A 14 -11.00 6.11 -21.98
CA GLU A 14 -11.93 5.22 -22.69
C GLU A 14 -13.24 5.00 -21.91
N MET A 15 -13.18 4.91 -20.58
CA MET A 15 -14.38 4.82 -19.75
C MET A 15 -15.22 6.10 -19.79
N LEU A 16 -14.57 7.27 -19.81
CA LEU A 16 -15.24 8.57 -19.97
C LEU A 16 -15.94 8.69 -21.33
N LYS A 17 -15.34 8.18 -22.41
CA LYS A 17 -15.96 8.17 -23.74
C LYS A 17 -17.14 7.20 -23.87
N SER A 18 -17.11 6.07 -23.17
CA SER A 18 -18.04 4.95 -23.41
C SER A 18 -19.25 4.87 -22.46
N LYS A 19 -19.14 5.29 -21.20
CA LYS A 19 -20.13 4.91 -20.15
C LYS A 19 -20.79 6.02 -19.33
N GLY A 20 -20.43 7.28 -19.49
CA GLY A 20 -21.13 8.40 -18.82
C GLY A 20 -20.85 8.52 -17.31
N ASP A 21 -20.32 9.67 -16.94
CA ASP A 21 -20.22 10.42 -15.67
C ASP A 21 -19.79 9.76 -14.35
N ILE A 22 -20.05 8.47 -14.07
CA ILE A 22 -19.76 7.87 -12.75
C ILE A 22 -18.61 6.88 -12.81
N LEU A 23 -17.44 7.35 -12.40
CA LEU A 23 -16.21 6.55 -12.32
C LEU A 23 -15.89 6.14 -10.88
N ASN A 24 -15.70 4.84 -10.65
CA ASN A 24 -15.17 4.36 -9.38
C ASN A 24 -13.64 4.49 -9.36
N ILE A 25 -13.17 5.69 -9.04
CA ILE A 25 -11.74 6.02 -9.00
C ILE A 25 -10.96 5.18 -7.98
N VAL A 26 -11.60 4.79 -6.87
CA VAL A 26 -10.96 3.99 -5.81
C VAL A 26 -10.57 2.61 -6.34
N ASN A 27 -11.49 1.94 -7.04
CA ASN A 27 -11.23 0.63 -7.61
C ASN A 27 -10.13 0.68 -8.69
N LEU A 28 -10.15 1.71 -9.55
CA LEU A 28 -9.15 1.89 -10.59
C LEU A 28 -7.74 2.15 -10.02
N ILE A 29 -7.65 2.99 -8.98
CA ILE A 29 -6.38 3.23 -8.28
C ILE A 29 -5.91 1.94 -7.59
N GLN A 30 -6.80 1.19 -6.94
CA GLN A 30 -6.44 -0.09 -6.31
C GLN A 30 -5.82 -1.05 -7.32
N ILE A 31 -6.51 -1.27 -8.44
CA ILE A 31 -6.06 -2.15 -9.51
C ILE A 31 -4.71 -1.69 -10.10
N CYS A 32 -4.54 -0.39 -10.33
CA CYS A 32 -3.27 0.16 -10.79
C CYS A 32 -2.16 0.00 -9.75
N THR A 33 -2.46 0.16 -8.47
CA THR A 33 -1.49 0.03 -7.37
C THR A 33 -0.95 -1.38 -7.30
N VAL A 34 -1.81 -2.39 -7.48
CA VAL A 34 -1.40 -3.80 -7.52
C VAL A 34 -0.45 -4.07 -8.68
N ASP A 35 -0.75 -3.54 -9.87
CA ASP A 35 0.12 -3.69 -11.03
C ASP A 35 1.47 -2.97 -10.84
N ILE A 36 1.48 -1.80 -10.18
CA ILE A 36 2.71 -1.10 -9.82
C ILE A 36 3.54 -1.92 -8.83
N ILE A 37 2.93 -2.45 -7.76
CA ILE A 37 3.62 -3.31 -6.78
C ILE A 37 4.14 -4.56 -7.48
N GLY A 38 3.34 -5.19 -8.33
CA GLY A 38 3.74 -6.31 -9.18
C GLY A 38 5.00 -6.03 -9.97
N GLU A 39 5.00 -4.95 -10.74
CA GLU A 39 6.11 -4.60 -11.62
C GLU A 39 7.37 -4.22 -10.83
N THR A 40 7.21 -3.48 -9.74
CA THR A 40 8.34 -2.94 -8.95
C THR A 40 8.94 -3.94 -7.96
N SER A 41 8.10 -4.76 -7.32
CA SER A 41 8.52 -5.68 -6.26
C SER A 41 8.72 -7.10 -6.76
N PHE A 42 7.97 -7.53 -7.78
CA PHE A 42 7.99 -8.90 -8.30
C PHE A 42 8.44 -9.00 -9.77
N GLY A 43 8.81 -7.89 -10.39
CA GLY A 43 9.32 -7.82 -11.76
C GLY A 43 8.30 -8.18 -12.84
N ARG A 44 7.00 -8.24 -12.50
CA ARG A 44 5.93 -8.60 -13.45
C ARG A 44 4.63 -7.87 -13.15
N LYS A 45 3.92 -7.45 -14.19
CA LYS A 45 2.56 -6.92 -14.04
C LYS A 45 1.56 -8.05 -13.96
N PHE A 46 0.45 -7.81 -13.27
CA PHE A 46 -0.68 -8.73 -13.21
C PHE A 46 -1.71 -8.45 -14.31
N ASN A 47 -1.58 -7.32 -15.01
CA ASN A 47 -2.53 -6.83 -16.03
C ASN A 47 -3.94 -6.63 -15.47
N SER A 48 -4.02 -6.30 -14.18
CA SER A 48 -5.26 -6.11 -13.45
C SER A 48 -6.06 -4.94 -14.02
N ILE A 49 -5.39 -3.90 -14.56
CA ILE A 49 -6.06 -2.77 -15.24
C ILE A 49 -6.89 -3.24 -16.44
N LYS A 50 -6.38 -4.21 -17.22
CA LYS A 50 -7.09 -4.76 -18.38
C LYS A 50 -8.18 -5.75 -17.99
N ALA A 51 -7.92 -6.54 -16.94
CA ALA A 51 -8.89 -7.50 -16.42
C ALA A 51 -10.05 -6.83 -15.65
N GLY A 52 -9.84 -5.63 -15.11
CA GLY A 52 -10.81 -4.91 -14.27
C GLY A 52 -10.94 -5.49 -12.85
N GLU A 53 -10.09 -6.44 -12.47
CA GLU A 53 -10.14 -7.13 -11.19
C GLU A 53 -8.74 -7.34 -10.59
N HIS A 54 -8.70 -7.51 -9.27
CA HIS A 54 -7.49 -7.87 -8.51
C HIS A 54 -6.92 -9.23 -9.02
N PRO A 55 -5.59 -9.45 -9.04
CA PRO A 55 -4.99 -10.71 -9.50
C PRO A 55 -5.43 -11.95 -8.72
N LEU A 56 -5.84 -11.74 -7.47
CA LEU A 56 -6.41 -12.80 -6.64
C LEU A 56 -7.93 -12.83 -6.83
N PRO A 57 -8.54 -14.04 -6.96
CA PRO A 57 -9.98 -14.17 -7.10
C PRO A 57 -10.72 -13.42 -5.98
N GLY A 58 -11.78 -12.69 -6.31
CA GLY A 58 -12.40 -11.73 -5.37
C GLY A 58 -12.84 -12.31 -4.02
N LYS A 59 -13.19 -13.60 -3.96
CA LYS A 59 -13.47 -14.32 -2.68
C LYS A 59 -12.20 -14.54 -1.86
N VAL A 60 -11.11 -14.96 -2.49
CA VAL A 60 -9.80 -15.19 -1.87
C VAL A 60 -9.25 -13.88 -1.31
N TRP A 61 -9.35 -12.81 -2.10
CA TRP A 61 -8.95 -11.48 -1.67
C TRP A 61 -9.69 -11.00 -0.41
N LYS A 62 -11.02 -11.09 -0.41
CA LYS A 62 -11.85 -10.68 0.74
C LYS A 62 -11.52 -11.47 2.00
N GLU A 63 -11.28 -12.77 1.87
CA GLU A 63 -10.95 -13.64 2.99
C GLU A 63 -9.55 -13.37 3.57
N LEU A 64 -8.54 -13.22 2.72
CA LEU A 64 -7.19 -12.86 3.16
C LEU A 64 -7.15 -11.49 3.84
N ARG A 65 -7.85 -10.51 3.26
CA ARG A 65 -7.99 -9.18 3.85
C ARG A 65 -8.63 -9.21 5.24
N ARG A 66 -9.72 -9.98 5.40
CA ARG A 66 -10.41 -10.13 6.69
C ARG A 66 -9.51 -10.78 7.73
N ARG A 67 -8.74 -11.79 7.32
CA ARG A 67 -7.79 -12.50 8.20
C ARG A 67 -6.72 -11.55 8.73
N LEU A 68 -6.03 -10.82 7.85
CA LEU A 68 -4.95 -9.91 8.23
C LEU A 68 -5.41 -8.81 9.20
N MET A 69 -6.57 -8.20 8.94
CA MET A 69 -7.14 -7.17 9.82
C MET A 69 -7.48 -7.70 11.21
N PHE A 70 -8.05 -8.91 11.29
CA PHE A 70 -8.42 -9.53 12.56
C PHE A 70 -7.20 -9.97 13.37
N THR A 71 -6.20 -10.58 12.72
CA THR A 71 -4.95 -10.99 13.40
C THR A 71 -4.17 -9.79 13.91
N ASP A 72 -4.06 -8.72 13.11
CA ASP A 72 -3.39 -7.48 13.53
C ASP A 72 -4.10 -6.82 14.73
N TYR A 73 -5.44 -6.77 14.70
CA TYR A 73 -6.24 -6.29 15.82
C TYR A 73 -5.98 -7.08 17.12
N LEU A 74 -5.96 -8.42 17.04
CA LEU A 74 -5.69 -9.26 18.21
C LEU A 74 -4.28 -9.07 18.76
N ILE A 75 -3.27 -9.01 17.89
CA ILE A 75 -1.87 -8.82 18.28
C ILE A 75 -1.67 -7.44 18.94
N LYS A 76 -2.21 -6.37 18.34
CA LYS A 76 -2.12 -5.01 18.89
C LYS A 76 -2.80 -4.90 20.24
N THR A 77 -4.05 -5.36 20.34
CA THR A 77 -4.81 -5.35 21.60
C THR A 77 -4.07 -6.13 22.70
N ARG A 78 -3.37 -7.22 22.35
CA ARG A 78 -2.57 -7.99 23.30
C ARG A 78 -1.30 -7.26 23.73
N ARG A 79 -0.57 -6.67 22.79
CA ARG A 79 0.68 -5.93 23.08
C ARG A 79 0.44 -4.67 23.90
N GLU A 80 -0.73 -4.03 23.74
CA GLU A 80 -1.12 -2.81 24.46
C GLU A 80 -1.91 -3.08 25.76
N GLY A 81 -2.37 -4.32 25.97
CA GLY A 81 -3.16 -4.71 27.13
C GLY A 81 -2.34 -4.92 28.40
N ILE A 82 -2.87 -4.45 29.54
CA ILE A 82 -2.20 -4.50 30.87
C ILE A 82 -2.15 -5.93 31.45
N ASN A 83 -3.07 -6.82 31.05
CA ASN A 83 -3.16 -8.21 31.56
C ASN A 83 -2.78 -9.21 30.46
N GLN A 84 -1.51 -9.60 30.39
CA GLN A 84 -1.07 -10.73 29.59
C GLN A 84 -1.55 -12.03 30.24
N LYS A 85 -2.63 -12.62 29.71
CA LYS A 85 -2.98 -14.00 30.01
C LYS A 85 -2.06 -14.93 29.21
N THR A 86 -1.53 -15.97 29.85
CA THR A 86 -0.78 -17.07 29.21
C THR A 86 -1.74 -17.95 28.41
N ASP A 87 -2.12 -17.48 27.23
CA ASP A 87 -2.87 -18.26 26.24
C ASP A 87 -2.00 -18.55 25.01
N ILE A 88 -2.56 -19.31 24.06
CA ILE A 88 -1.87 -19.70 22.84
C ILE A 88 -1.31 -18.48 22.09
N LEU A 89 -2.04 -17.36 22.08
CA LEU A 89 -1.56 -16.13 21.43
C LEU A 89 -0.32 -15.57 22.13
N GLN A 90 -0.29 -15.55 23.47
CA GLN A 90 0.90 -15.09 24.21
C GLN A 90 2.09 -16.05 24.05
N ILE A 91 1.85 -17.36 24.01
CA ILE A 91 2.90 -18.36 23.81
C ILE A 91 3.52 -18.19 22.41
N LEU A 92 2.69 -18.02 21.38
CA LEU A 92 3.15 -17.77 20.02
C LEU A 92 3.99 -16.49 19.96
N LEU A 93 3.50 -15.37 20.51
CA LEU A 93 4.22 -14.10 20.53
C LEU A 93 5.58 -14.22 21.24
N ASN A 94 5.62 -14.84 22.41
CA ASN A 94 6.88 -15.04 23.16
C ASN A 94 7.86 -15.93 22.39
N THR A 95 7.38 -16.96 21.68
CA THR A 95 8.24 -17.85 20.88
C THR A 95 8.89 -17.08 19.73
N PHE A 96 8.12 -16.24 19.02
CA PHE A 96 8.64 -15.37 17.97
C PHE A 96 9.63 -14.32 18.50
N ASP A 97 9.31 -13.65 19.62
CA ASP A 97 10.17 -12.59 20.18
C ASP A 97 11.49 -13.18 20.77
N ASN A 98 11.46 -14.41 21.30
CA ASN A 98 12.66 -15.09 21.83
C ASN A 98 13.65 -15.55 20.74
N GLU A 99 13.17 -15.82 19.51
CA GLU A 99 14.06 -16.11 18.37
C GLU A 99 14.93 -14.89 18.01
N THR A 100 14.47 -13.67 18.29
CA THR A 100 15.23 -12.44 18.06
C THR A 100 16.35 -12.17 19.09
N GLU A 101 16.26 -12.69 20.31
CA GLU A 101 17.17 -12.39 21.45
C GLU A 101 18.40 -13.31 21.60
N GLN A 102 18.58 -14.33 20.75
CA GLN A 102 19.75 -15.22 20.89
C GLN A 102 21.10 -14.50 20.66
N PRO A 103 22.13 -14.80 21.49
CA PRO A 103 23.44 -14.13 21.44
C PRO A 103 24.14 -14.33 20.10
N LYS A 104 24.75 -13.24 19.60
CA LYS A 104 25.36 -13.12 18.26
C LYS A 104 26.37 -14.23 17.92
N ASP A 105 27.04 -14.82 18.92
CA ASP A 105 28.07 -15.84 18.69
C ASP A 105 27.50 -17.23 18.36
N MET A 106 26.24 -17.51 18.71
CA MET A 106 25.54 -18.73 18.26
C MET A 106 24.85 -18.52 16.90
N LYS A 107 24.66 -17.27 16.46
CA LYS A 107 24.24 -16.96 15.09
C LYS A 107 25.33 -17.30 14.08
N VAL A 108 26.62 -17.17 14.41
CA VAL A 108 27.71 -17.44 13.45
C VAL A 108 27.75 -18.92 13.00
N LYS A 109 27.47 -19.87 13.90
CA LYS A 109 27.47 -21.31 13.54
C LYS A 109 26.16 -21.81 12.91
N LEU A 110 25.04 -21.13 13.15
CA LEU A 110 23.78 -21.40 12.43
C LEU A 110 23.71 -20.66 11.08
N SER A 111 24.49 -19.58 10.93
CA SER A 111 24.55 -18.73 9.74
C SER A 111 25.27 -19.36 8.55
N GLU A 112 26.07 -20.42 8.73
CA GLU A 112 26.60 -21.17 7.58
C GLU A 112 25.47 -21.92 6.83
N ASN A 113 24.35 -22.21 7.50
CA ASN A 113 23.11 -22.72 6.91
C ASN A 113 21.94 -21.75 7.15
N GLY A 114 22.18 -20.49 6.75
CA GLY A 114 21.33 -19.30 6.78
C GLY A 114 19.83 -19.46 7.06
N ASN A 115 19.31 -18.50 7.82
CA ASN A 115 17.89 -18.14 7.94
C ASN A 115 17.27 -17.87 6.55
N ARG A 116 16.95 -18.93 5.81
CA ARG A 116 16.18 -18.88 4.58
C ARG A 116 14.72 -18.97 5.01
N MET A 117 13.92 -18.00 4.60
CA MET A 117 12.47 -18.14 4.71
C MET A 117 12.04 -19.43 4.02
N THR A 118 11.17 -20.19 4.69
CA THR A 118 10.47 -21.32 4.09
C THR A 118 9.61 -20.84 2.92
N ASN A 119 9.28 -21.74 1.99
CA ASN A 119 8.41 -21.38 0.87
C ASN A 119 7.05 -20.84 1.34
N LEU A 120 6.52 -21.36 2.46
CA LEU A 120 5.27 -20.88 3.05
C LEU A 120 5.39 -19.43 3.54
N GLU A 121 6.47 -19.11 4.26
CA GLU A 121 6.73 -17.73 4.71
C GLU A 121 6.90 -16.78 3.52
N ILE A 122 7.58 -17.20 2.45
CA ILE A 122 7.71 -16.40 1.22
C ILE A 122 6.33 -16.15 0.60
N TYR A 123 5.46 -17.15 0.52
CA TYR A 123 4.11 -16.99 -0.03
C TYR A 123 3.27 -16.02 0.82
N ASP A 124 3.32 -16.16 2.14
CA ASP A 124 2.60 -15.29 3.06
C ASP A 124 3.10 -13.84 2.94
N GLN A 125 4.42 -13.63 2.86
CA GLN A 125 5.00 -12.30 2.70
C GLN A 125 4.64 -11.64 1.35
N ILE A 126 4.59 -12.41 0.25
CA ILE A 126 4.16 -11.89 -1.05
C ILE A 126 2.70 -11.43 -0.99
N VAL A 127 1.83 -12.24 -0.38
CA VAL A 127 0.41 -11.93 -0.21
C VAL A 127 0.21 -10.71 0.70
N GLU A 128 0.96 -10.62 1.78
CA GLU A 128 0.93 -9.50 2.71
C GLU A 128 1.37 -8.19 2.04
N PHE A 129 2.46 -8.21 1.27
CA PHE A 129 2.91 -7.05 0.48
C PHE A 129 1.85 -6.56 -0.50
N LEU A 130 1.19 -7.49 -1.19
CA LEU A 130 0.12 -7.17 -2.15
C LEU A 130 -1.09 -6.55 -1.44
N ILE A 131 -1.53 -7.11 -0.30
CA ILE A 131 -2.70 -6.60 0.44
C ILE A 131 -2.40 -5.26 1.08
N THR A 132 -1.40 -5.24 1.95
CA THR A 132 -1.10 -4.08 2.79
C THR A 132 -0.60 -2.90 1.95
N GLY A 133 0.25 -3.17 0.96
CA GLY A 133 0.75 -2.14 0.05
C GLY A 133 -0.37 -1.54 -0.81
N THR A 134 -1.27 -2.37 -1.34
CA THR A 134 -2.36 -1.89 -2.19
C THR A 134 -3.36 -1.05 -1.41
N ASP A 135 -3.86 -1.54 -0.29
CA ASP A 135 -4.91 -0.87 0.46
C ASP A 135 -4.46 0.50 0.99
N THR A 136 -3.24 0.58 1.53
CA THR A 136 -2.71 1.82 2.12
C THR A 136 -2.45 2.91 1.09
N VAL A 137 -1.79 2.55 -0.02
CA VAL A 137 -1.44 3.50 -1.08
C VAL A 137 -2.69 3.94 -1.85
N SER A 138 -3.57 3.00 -2.19
CA SER A 138 -4.79 3.32 -2.93
C SER A 138 -5.75 4.20 -2.13
N PHE A 139 -5.92 3.94 -0.83
CA PHE A 139 -6.72 4.77 0.05
C PHE A 139 -6.15 6.19 0.16
N THR A 140 -4.85 6.32 0.42
CA THR A 140 -4.18 7.63 0.53
C THR A 140 -4.32 8.44 -0.75
N THR A 141 -4.14 7.79 -1.90
CA THR A 141 -4.23 8.42 -3.22
C THR A 141 -5.68 8.85 -3.52
N ALA A 142 -6.65 7.97 -3.29
CA ALA A 142 -8.06 8.28 -3.48
C ALA A 142 -8.51 9.44 -2.59
N MET A 143 -8.13 9.43 -1.30
CA MET A 143 -8.45 10.52 -0.38
C MET A 143 -7.77 11.82 -0.78
N THR A 144 -6.56 11.77 -1.33
CA THR A 144 -5.89 12.96 -1.87
C THR A 144 -6.69 13.57 -3.02
N LEU A 145 -7.14 12.75 -3.97
CA LEU A 145 -7.98 13.22 -5.08
C LEU A 145 -9.32 13.79 -4.59
N VAL A 146 -9.97 13.14 -3.62
CA VAL A 146 -11.23 13.63 -3.02
C VAL A 146 -11.02 14.96 -2.29
N GLN A 147 -9.90 15.16 -1.61
CA GLN A 147 -9.60 16.43 -0.95
C GLN A 147 -9.29 17.54 -1.97
N LEU A 148 -8.56 17.22 -3.04
CA LEU A 148 -8.26 18.16 -4.12
C LEU A 148 -9.52 18.57 -4.89
N SER A 149 -10.43 17.63 -5.19
CA SER A 149 -11.68 17.94 -5.90
C SER A 149 -12.60 18.86 -5.08
N LYS A 150 -12.54 18.78 -3.75
CA LYS A 150 -13.26 19.68 -2.82
C LYS A 150 -12.57 21.03 -2.60
N ASN A 151 -11.32 21.20 -3.03
CA ASN A 151 -10.52 22.41 -2.80
C ASN A 151 -9.89 22.90 -4.11
N SER A 152 -10.70 23.44 -5.02
CA SER A 152 -10.27 23.89 -6.36
C SER A 152 -9.06 24.83 -6.35
N GLN A 153 -9.00 25.78 -5.41
CA GLN A 153 -7.84 26.69 -5.27
C GLN A 153 -6.53 25.94 -4.97
N LYS A 154 -6.59 24.90 -4.13
CA LYS A 154 -5.42 24.08 -3.80
C LYS A 154 -5.02 23.20 -4.97
N LEU A 155 -6.00 22.68 -5.72
CA LEU A 155 -5.75 21.94 -6.95
C LEU A 155 -5.03 22.83 -7.99
N LEU A 156 -5.51 24.06 -8.21
CA LEU A 156 -4.85 25.00 -9.14
C LEU A 156 -3.41 25.30 -8.71
N SER A 157 -3.17 25.46 -7.41
CA SER A 157 -1.82 25.69 -6.88
C SER A 157 -0.91 24.47 -7.09
N LEU A 158 -1.44 23.25 -6.95
CA LEU A 158 -0.71 22.02 -7.23
C LEU A 158 -0.39 21.87 -8.71
N VAL A 159 -1.38 22.09 -9.59
CA VAL A 159 -1.19 22.03 -11.05
C VAL A 159 -0.12 23.02 -11.48
N LYS A 160 -0.12 24.23 -10.93
CA LYS A 160 0.93 25.22 -11.21
C LYS A 160 2.33 24.73 -10.83
N GLU A 161 2.51 24.13 -9.64
CA GLU A 161 3.81 23.54 -9.26
C GLU A 161 4.21 22.41 -10.22
N LEU A 162 3.26 21.58 -10.63
CA LEU A 162 3.52 20.49 -11.57
C LEU A 162 3.93 21.02 -12.95
N ASP A 163 3.23 22.02 -13.49
CA ASP A 163 3.52 22.62 -14.81
C ASP A 163 4.86 23.36 -14.84
N GLU A 164 5.32 23.91 -13.70
CA GLU A 164 6.62 24.56 -13.59
C GLU A 164 7.80 23.57 -13.64
N VAL A 165 7.60 22.33 -13.22
CA VAL A 165 8.66 21.31 -13.08
C VAL A 165 8.57 20.22 -14.15
N LEU A 166 7.36 19.91 -14.62
CA LEU A 166 7.06 18.82 -15.54
C LEU A 166 6.59 19.38 -16.87
N SER A 167 7.21 18.92 -17.96
CA SER A 167 6.71 19.16 -19.31
C SER A 167 5.56 18.19 -19.61
N ILE A 168 4.55 18.66 -20.34
CA ILE A 168 3.31 17.91 -20.65
C ILE A 168 3.58 16.52 -21.25
N ASP A 169 4.66 16.38 -22.03
CA ASP A 169 5.01 15.13 -22.73
C ASP A 169 6.12 14.32 -22.01
N GLU A 170 6.65 14.80 -20.89
CA GLU A 170 7.75 14.13 -20.18
C GLU A 170 7.26 13.47 -18.89
N LEU A 171 7.57 12.18 -18.74
CA LEU A 171 7.31 11.48 -17.50
C LEU A 171 8.26 11.98 -16.40
N PRO A 172 7.76 12.23 -15.18
CA PRO A 172 8.56 12.78 -14.11
C PRO A 172 9.63 11.77 -13.64
N THR A 173 10.87 12.22 -13.48
CA THR A 173 11.94 11.43 -12.85
C THR A 173 11.79 11.45 -11.33
N TYR A 174 12.37 10.46 -10.64
CA TYR A 174 12.35 10.38 -9.17
C TYR A 174 12.87 11.68 -8.52
N ASN A 175 13.95 12.24 -9.04
CA ASN A 175 14.54 13.48 -8.52
C ASN A 175 13.57 14.66 -8.68
N LYS A 176 12.94 14.82 -9.86
CA LYS A 176 11.92 15.85 -10.08
C LYS A 176 10.75 15.72 -9.10
N LEU A 177 10.25 14.51 -8.87
CA LEU A 177 9.14 14.27 -7.94
C LEU A 177 9.49 14.57 -6.49
N ARG A 178 10.72 14.23 -6.07
CA ARG A 178 11.20 14.43 -4.70
C ARG A 178 11.17 15.92 -4.30
N ASP A 179 11.46 16.80 -5.25
CA ASP A 179 11.62 18.23 -4.98
C ASP A 179 10.30 19.03 -5.07
N LEU A 180 9.17 18.39 -5.39
CA LEU A 180 7.83 19.00 -5.41
C LEU A 180 7.32 19.24 -3.98
N LYS A 181 7.59 20.42 -3.42
CA LYS A 181 7.30 20.75 -2.03
C LYS A 181 5.79 20.78 -1.74
N TYR A 182 5.00 21.34 -2.65
CA TYR A 182 3.55 21.48 -2.48
C TYR A 182 2.84 20.15 -2.67
N LEU A 183 3.23 19.32 -3.66
CA LEU A 183 2.76 17.94 -3.78
C LEU A 183 2.98 17.15 -2.48
N ASN A 184 4.21 17.17 -1.95
CA ASN A 184 4.54 16.52 -0.69
C ASN A 184 3.69 17.07 0.48
N ALA A 185 3.47 18.39 0.54
CA ALA A 185 2.62 19.01 1.54
C ALA A 185 1.16 18.56 1.44
N VAL A 186 0.61 18.42 0.22
CA VAL A 186 -0.74 17.91 -0.04
C VAL A 186 -0.87 16.47 0.45
N ILE A 187 0.06 15.59 0.08
CA ILE A 187 0.05 14.18 0.52
C ILE A 187 0.12 14.08 2.04
N ASN A 188 1.06 14.80 2.67
CA ASN A 188 1.20 14.82 4.12
C ASN A 188 -0.06 15.34 4.82
N LYS A 189 -0.70 16.38 4.26
CA LYS A 189 -1.96 16.91 4.78
C LYS A 189 -3.08 15.89 4.68
N THR A 190 -3.16 15.13 3.58
CA THR A 190 -4.12 14.04 3.42
C THR A 190 -3.91 12.97 4.48
N ILE A 191 -2.68 12.45 4.64
CA ILE A 191 -2.37 11.40 5.62
C ILE A 191 -2.69 11.85 7.04
N ARG A 192 -2.44 13.13 7.38
CA ARG A 192 -2.78 13.71 8.69
C ARG A 192 -4.28 13.78 8.93
N LEU A 193 -5.08 14.05 7.90
CA LEU A 193 -6.55 14.12 8.01
C LEU A 193 -7.22 12.75 7.93
N TRP A 194 -6.62 11.84 7.16
CA TRP A 194 -7.15 10.52 6.83
C TRP A 194 -6.04 9.48 7.00
N PRO A 195 -5.63 9.21 8.26
CA PRO A 195 -4.61 8.20 8.51
C PRO A 195 -5.16 6.82 8.12
N VAL A 196 -4.38 6.05 7.34
CA VAL A 196 -4.80 4.70 6.90
C VAL A 196 -4.94 3.74 8.08
N PHE A 197 -4.08 3.89 9.07
CA PHE A 197 -4.14 3.14 10.31
C PHE A 197 -4.61 4.06 11.43
N LEU A 198 -5.61 3.59 12.19
CA LEU A 198 -5.96 4.19 13.47
C LEU A 198 -4.79 4.03 14.43
N VAL A 199 -3.90 5.01 14.46
CA VAL A 199 -2.96 5.17 15.57
C VAL A 199 -3.76 5.86 16.66
N HIS A 200 -3.87 5.23 17.83
CA HIS A 200 -4.44 5.86 19.03
C HIS A 200 -3.66 7.15 19.31
N THR A 201 -4.17 8.27 18.80
CA THR A 201 -3.74 9.59 19.27
C THR A 201 -4.40 9.73 20.63
N LYS A 202 -3.62 9.54 21.69
CA LYS A 202 -4.02 9.98 23.02
C LYS A 202 -4.29 11.48 22.92
N LEU A 203 -5.57 11.85 22.89
CA LEU A 203 -6.04 13.19 23.15
C LEU A 203 -5.94 13.48 24.66
#